data_AF-A0A6I6F0R3-F1
#
_entry.id   AF-A0A6I6F0R3-F1
#
_cell.length_a   1.000
_cell.length_b   1.000
_cell.length_c   1.000
_cell.angle_alpha   90.00
_cell.angle_beta   90.00
_cell.angle_gamma   90.00
#
_symmetry.space_group_name_H-M   'P 1'
#
loop_
_entity.id
_entity.type
_entity.pdbx_description
1 polymer ?
#
loop_
_entity_poly.entity_id
_entity_poly.type
_entity_poly.pdbx_seq_one_letter_code
_entity_poly.pdbx_strand_id
1 'polypeptide(L)'
;MITSCEDNYQILLYSFSEDLNNLISLESLIKKRGEKNVKEREISLSLKNLQHDYKVTIYEIGEKIGSAFNNWISMGRPRRLSDEEMNVLYSISQPRMSLDFAKKKPVYNLISKIEGYGAVLITLQKVQKHLF
;
A
#
# COMPACT_ATOMS: atom_id res chain seq x y z
N MET A 1 -10.20 5.52 3.88
CA MET A 1 -10.83 6.64 3.16
C MET A 1 -11.26 6.15 1.78
N ILE A 2 -12.43 6.57 1.30
CA ILE A 2 -12.95 6.21 -0.03
C ILE A 2 -13.31 7.51 -0.75
N THR A 3 -12.90 7.66 -2.01
CA THR A 3 -13.23 8.81 -2.87
C THR A 3 -13.62 8.35 -4.27
N SER A 4 -14.32 9.21 -5.01
CA SER A 4 -14.74 8.96 -6.39
C SER A 4 -14.67 10.22 -7.24
N CYS A 5 -14.29 10.08 -8.51
CA CYS A 5 -14.27 11.16 -9.50
C CYS A 5 -14.55 10.60 -10.89
N GLU A 6 -15.57 11.11 -11.59
CA GLU A 6 -15.95 10.71 -12.96
C GLU A 6 -15.97 9.18 -13.16
N ASP A 7 -16.78 8.50 -12.36
CA ASP A 7 -16.89 7.03 -12.30
C ASP A 7 -15.65 6.27 -11.81
N ASN A 8 -14.50 6.92 -11.56
CA ASN A 8 -13.33 6.28 -10.99
C ASN A 8 -13.42 6.25 -9.46
N TYR A 9 -12.82 5.24 -8.83
CA TYR A 9 -12.80 5.09 -7.37
C TYR A 9 -11.38 4.97 -6.85
N GLN A 10 -11.15 5.51 -5.66
CA GLN A 10 -9.93 5.31 -4.90
C GLN A 10 -10.26 4.92 -3.47
N ILE A 11 -9.63 3.86 -2.99
CA ILE A 11 -9.84 3.29 -1.66
C ILE A 11 -8.48 3.23 -0.98
N LEU A 12 -8.31 4.01 0.09
CA LEU A 12 -7.13 3.97 0.94
C LEU A 12 -7.46 3.23 2.24
N LEU A 13 -6.80 2.11 2.45
CA LEU A 13 -6.82 1.33 3.68
C LEU A 13 -5.48 1.50 4.39
N TYR A 14 -5.49 1.66 5.71
CA TYR A 14 -4.27 1.76 6.49
C TYR A 14 -4.49 1.19 7.89
N SER A 15 -3.45 0.60 8.45
CA SER A 15 -3.45 0.24 9.87
C SER A 15 -3.02 1.43 10.70
N PHE A 16 -3.82 1.74 11.71
CA PHE A 16 -3.50 2.73 12.73
C PHE A 16 -3.69 2.10 14.11
N SER A 17 -2.76 2.34 15.02
CA SER A 17 -2.88 2.02 16.44
C SER A 17 -2.56 3.25 17.26
N GLU A 18 -3.21 3.42 18.42
CA GLU A 18 -2.89 4.49 19.36
C GLU A 18 -1.45 4.40 19.88
N ASP A 19 -0.84 3.21 19.85
CA ASP A 19 0.57 3.00 20.18
C ASP A 19 1.53 3.79 19.27
N LEU A 20 1.15 4.07 18.01
CA LEU A 20 1.93 4.96 17.13
C LEU A 20 2.03 6.38 17.71
N ASN A 21 0.99 6.87 18.38
CA ASN A 21 1.01 8.19 19.00
C ASN A 21 1.93 8.23 20.23
N ASN A 22 2.15 7.10 20.90
CA ASN A 22 3.04 6.98 22.06
C ASN A 22 4.51 6.75 21.66
N LEU A 23 4.78 6.39 20.39
CA LEU A 23 6.11 6.12 19.83
C LEU A 23 6.84 7.40 19.36
N ILE A 24 6.75 8.48 20.15
CA ILE A 24 7.19 9.84 19.77
C ILE A 24 8.70 9.94 19.52
N SER A 25 9.54 9.02 20.04
CA SER A 25 10.97 9.02 19.74
C SER A 25 11.36 8.00 18.66
N LEU A 26 12.04 8.46 17.62
CA LEU A 26 12.62 7.64 16.54
C LEU A 26 13.49 6.49 17.09
N GLU A 27 14.18 6.73 18.21
CA GLU A 27 15.01 5.73 18.89
C GLU A 27 14.19 4.60 19.52
N SER A 28 13.01 4.90 20.06
CA SER A 28 12.10 3.88 20.60
C SER A 28 11.51 3.01 19.49
N LEU A 29 11.17 3.61 18.34
CA LEU A 29 10.74 2.90 17.12
C LEU A 29 11.81 1.94 16.59
N ILE A 30 13.08 2.36 16.60
CA ILE A 30 14.20 1.52 16.14
C ILE A 30 14.46 0.37 17.12
N LYS A 31 14.39 0.62 18.44
CA LYS A 31 14.66 -0.40 19.49
C LYS A 31 13.51 -1.41 19.65
N LYS A 32 12.25 -0.99 19.52
CA LYS A 32 11.06 -1.85 19.70
C LYS A 32 10.69 -2.71 18.48
N ARG A 33 11.52 -2.76 17.42
CA ARG A 33 11.34 -3.71 16.31
C ARG A 33 11.25 -5.18 16.74
N GLY A 34 11.69 -5.52 17.96
CA GLY A 34 11.55 -6.85 18.55
C GLY A 34 10.19 -7.15 19.19
N GLU A 35 9.34 -6.15 19.47
CA GLU A 35 8.03 -6.33 20.14
C GLU A 35 6.85 -6.45 19.14
N LYS A 36 7.13 -6.91 17.91
CA LYS A 36 6.19 -6.91 16.78
C LYS A 36 5.08 -7.95 16.90
N ASN A 37 4.05 -7.64 17.68
CA ASN A 37 2.73 -8.26 17.59
C ASN A 37 1.73 -7.37 16.84
N VAL A 38 2.17 -6.65 15.80
CA VAL A 38 1.22 -5.94 14.92
C VAL A 38 0.61 -6.99 13.99
N LYS A 39 -0.54 -7.51 14.41
CA LYS A 39 -1.32 -8.54 13.73
C LYS A 39 -1.66 -8.11 12.30
N GLU A 40 -1.47 -9.02 11.36
CA GLU A 40 -2.04 -8.93 10.01
C GLU A 40 -3.55 -8.66 10.11
N ARG A 41 -4.03 -7.67 9.36
CA ARG A 41 -5.46 -7.38 9.26
C ARG A 41 -5.92 -7.66 7.84
N GLU A 42 -6.82 -8.62 7.72
CA GLU A 42 -7.55 -8.87 6.48
C GLU A 42 -8.80 -7.97 6.45
N ILE A 43 -8.97 -7.23 5.35
CA ILE A 43 -10.07 -6.33 5.12
C ILE A 43 -10.81 -6.80 3.86
N SER A 44 -12.05 -7.24 4.06
CA SER A 44 -12.97 -7.59 2.99
C SER A 44 -13.83 -6.38 2.63
N LEU A 45 -13.78 -5.99 1.37
CA LEU A 45 -14.54 -4.87 0.80
C LEU A 45 -15.52 -5.38 -0.25
N SER A 46 -16.74 -4.86 -0.22
CA SER A 46 -17.76 -5.14 -1.23
C SER A 46 -18.25 -3.84 -1.87
N LEU A 47 -17.91 -3.65 -3.14
CA LEU A 47 -18.39 -2.55 -3.99
C LEU A 47 -19.70 -2.99 -4.66
N LYS A 48 -20.79 -2.28 -4.37
CA LYS A 48 -22.09 -2.55 -5.00
C LYS A 48 -22.26 -1.73 -6.27
N ASN A 49 -22.95 -2.31 -7.24
CA ASN A 49 -23.34 -1.70 -8.51
C ASN A 49 -22.16 -1.14 -9.32
N LEU A 50 -21.21 -2.00 -9.69
CA LEU A 50 -20.08 -1.63 -10.53
C LEU A 50 -20.57 -1.44 -11.98
N GLN A 51 -20.83 -0.19 -12.39
CA GLN A 51 -21.56 0.13 -13.63
C GLN A 51 -20.74 -0.07 -14.92
N HIS A 52 -19.41 -0.10 -14.81
CA HIS A 52 -18.48 -0.20 -15.93
C HIS A 52 -17.47 -1.32 -15.70
N ASP A 53 -16.65 -1.56 -16.73
CA ASP A 53 -15.44 -2.37 -16.58
C ASP A 53 -14.30 -1.46 -16.09
N TYR A 54 -13.50 -1.95 -15.15
CA TYR A 54 -12.46 -1.19 -14.48
C TYR A 54 -11.12 -1.88 -14.57
N LYS A 55 -10.06 -1.10 -14.81
CA LYS A 55 -8.69 -1.47 -14.49
C LYS A 55 -8.49 -1.22 -13.00
N VAL A 56 -8.15 -2.26 -12.27
CA VAL A 56 -7.87 -2.20 -10.85
C VAL A 56 -6.36 -2.17 -10.66
N THR A 57 -5.86 -1.22 -9.88
CA THR A 57 -4.45 -1.13 -9.50
C THR A 57 -4.36 -1.05 -8.00
N ILE A 58 -3.55 -1.91 -7.40
CA ILE A 58 -3.36 -1.99 -5.95
C ILE A 58 -1.91 -1.64 -5.67
N TYR A 59 -1.70 -0.65 -4.79
CA TYR A 59 -0.40 -0.23 -4.30
C TYR A 59 -0.30 -0.55 -2.83
N GLU A 60 0.75 -1.25 -2.43
CA GLU A 60 0.99 -1.67 -1.05
C GLU A 60 2.31 -1.09 -0.54
N ILE A 61 2.27 -0.51 0.65
CA ILE A 61 3.44 -0.09 1.41
C ILE A 61 3.36 -0.62 2.84
N GLY A 62 4.53 -0.85 3.44
CA GLY A 62 4.65 -1.26 4.82
C GLY A 62 6.10 -1.35 5.24
N GLU A 63 6.36 -1.84 6.44
CA GLU A 63 7.74 -1.91 6.94
C GLU A 63 8.66 -2.76 6.04
N LYS A 64 8.14 -3.82 5.42
CA LYS A 64 8.91 -4.71 4.53
C LYS A 64 8.72 -4.40 3.04
N ILE A 65 7.86 -3.45 2.68
CA ILE A 65 7.44 -3.21 1.29
C ILE A 65 7.46 -1.70 1.04
N GLY A 66 8.22 -1.24 0.05
CA GLY A 66 8.24 0.18 -0.31
C GLY A 66 8.80 1.11 0.78
N SER A 67 9.75 0.64 1.59
CA SER A 67 10.32 1.40 2.72
C SER A 67 11.81 1.68 2.53
N ALA A 68 12.13 2.87 2.02
CA ALA A 68 13.51 3.33 1.87
C ALA A 68 14.29 3.33 3.19
N PHE A 69 13.66 3.72 4.29
CA PHE A 69 14.30 3.71 5.59
C PHE A 69 14.71 2.30 6.04
N ASN A 70 13.82 1.31 5.87
CA ASN A 70 14.13 -0.06 6.25
C ASN A 70 15.17 -0.69 5.33
N ASN A 71 15.11 -0.38 4.04
CA ASN A 71 16.12 -0.80 3.08
C ASN A 71 17.50 -0.19 3.40
N TRP A 72 17.57 1.09 3.73
CA TRP A 72 18.80 1.76 4.18
C TRP A 72 19.37 1.15 5.47
N ILE A 73 18.51 0.75 6.40
CA ILE A 73 18.95 0.00 7.60
C ILE A 73 19.54 -1.35 7.21
N SER A 74 18.92 -2.06 6.27
CA SER A 74 19.42 -3.34 5.76
C SER A 74 20.75 -3.20 5.00
N MET A 75 21.04 -2.03 4.42
CA MET A 75 22.35 -1.70 3.85
C MET A 75 23.45 -1.42 4.89
N GLY A 76 23.13 -1.50 6.19
CA GLY A 76 24.10 -1.21 7.26
C GLY A 76 24.16 0.26 7.67
N ARG A 77 23.14 1.07 7.32
CA ARG A 77 23.02 2.50 7.69
C ARG A 77 24.22 3.35 7.22
N PRO A 78 24.62 3.26 5.93
CA PRO A 78 25.76 4.03 5.43
C PRO A 78 25.48 5.53 5.56
N ARG A 79 26.52 6.30 5.94
CA ARG A 79 26.44 7.77 6.07
C ARG A 79 26.37 8.48 4.72
N ARG A 80 26.93 7.87 3.67
CA ARG A 80 26.93 8.35 2.28
C ARG A 80 26.55 7.18 1.38
N LEU A 81 25.78 7.47 0.35
CA LEU A 81 25.42 6.53 -0.71
C LEU A 81 26.09 7.01 -1.99
N SER A 82 26.62 6.10 -2.80
CA SER A 82 26.96 6.38 -4.19
C SER A 82 25.69 6.60 -5.02
N ASP A 83 25.82 7.15 -6.23
CA ASP A 83 24.68 7.31 -7.14
C ASP A 83 24.05 5.95 -7.49
N GLU A 84 24.87 4.91 -7.62
CA GLU A 84 24.40 3.54 -7.85
C GLU A 84 23.59 3.00 -6.67
N GLU A 85 24.12 3.13 -5.45
CA GLU A 85 23.42 2.70 -4.24
C GLU A 85 22.11 3.48 -4.03
N MET A 86 22.08 4.77 -4.37
CA MET A 86 20.88 5.58 -4.33
C MET A 86 19.82 5.08 -5.32
N ASN A 87 20.22 4.77 -6.55
CA ASN A 87 19.31 4.23 -7.57
C ASN A 87 18.75 2.86 -7.18
N VAL A 88 19.60 1.98 -6.61
CA VAL A 88 19.16 0.69 -6.06
C VAL A 88 18.14 0.92 -4.95
N LEU A 89 18.48 1.76 -3.95
CA LEU A 89 17.59 2.09 -2.83
C LEU A 89 16.25 2.63 -3.31
N TYR A 90 16.24 3.57 -4.26
CA TYR A 90 15.02 4.12 -4.84
C TYR A 90 14.15 3.03 -5.50
N SER A 91 14.77 2.14 -6.27
CA SER A 91 14.09 1.10 -7.03
C SER A 91 13.41 0.06 -6.13
N ILE A 92 14.11 -0.40 -5.08
CA ILE A 92 13.58 -1.40 -4.14
C ILE A 92 12.62 -0.81 -3.09
N SER A 93 12.48 0.52 -3.07
CA SER A 93 11.64 1.24 -2.11
C SER A 93 10.34 1.75 -2.72
N GLN A 94 10.03 1.34 -3.96
CA GLN A 94 8.73 1.59 -4.56
C GLN A 94 7.64 0.74 -3.90
N PRO A 95 6.38 1.21 -3.88
CA PRO A 95 5.24 0.38 -3.48
C PRO A 95 5.19 -0.90 -4.30
N ARG A 96 4.74 -2.00 -3.68
CA ARG A 96 4.38 -3.19 -4.46
C ARG A 96 3.11 -2.87 -5.24
N MET A 97 3.13 -3.13 -6.54
CA MET A 97 2.00 -2.88 -7.43
C MET A 97 1.45 -4.20 -7.96
N SER A 98 0.13 -4.36 -7.91
CA SER A 98 -0.59 -5.42 -8.62
C SER A 98 -1.71 -4.85 -9.49
N LEU A 99 -2.00 -5.55 -10.58
CA LEU A 99 -3.01 -5.16 -11.57
C LEU A 99 -4.07 -6.25 -11.67
N ASP A 100 -5.32 -5.84 -11.72
CA ASP A 100 -6.48 -6.71 -11.92
C ASP A 100 -7.51 -6.03 -12.83
N PHE A 101 -8.47 -6.80 -13.34
CA PHE A 101 -9.54 -6.32 -14.19
C PHE A 101 -10.91 -6.71 -13.62
N ALA A 102 -11.72 -5.70 -13.30
CA ALA A 102 -13.06 -5.89 -12.77
C ALA A 102 -14.11 -5.63 -13.86
N LYS A 103 -14.79 -6.68 -14.31
CA LYS A 103 -15.99 -6.55 -15.17
C LYS A 103 -17.14 -5.90 -14.41
N LYS A 104 -18.00 -5.18 -15.13
CA LYS A 104 -19.27 -4.66 -14.61
C LYS A 104 -20.08 -5.78 -13.95
N LYS A 105 -20.54 -5.56 -12.72
CA LYS A 105 -21.34 -6.55 -11.97
C LYS A 105 -22.05 -5.92 -10.76
N PRO A 106 -23.13 -6.56 -10.25
CA PRO A 106 -23.89 -6.04 -9.12
C PRO A 106 -23.09 -5.95 -7.82
N VAL A 107 -22.13 -6.85 -7.60
CA VAL A 107 -21.25 -6.84 -6.42
C VAL A 107 -19.85 -7.25 -6.84
N TYR A 108 -18.86 -6.44 -6.48
CA TYR A 108 -17.44 -6.74 -6.61
C TYR A 108 -16.80 -6.83 -5.24
N ASN A 109 -16.23 -7.99 -4.93
CA ASN A 109 -15.54 -8.23 -3.67
C ASN A 109 -14.03 -8.13 -3.87
N LEU A 110 -13.38 -7.47 -2.93
CA LEU A 110 -11.93 -7.30 -2.84
C LEU A 110 -11.50 -7.72 -1.44
N ILE A 111 -10.43 -8.49 -1.35
CA ILE A 111 -9.81 -8.84 -0.07
C ILE A 111 -8.41 -8.21 -0.11
N SER A 112 -8.09 -7.42 0.91
CA SER A 112 -6.79 -6.80 1.06
C SER A 112 -6.22 -7.12 2.44
N LYS A 113 -4.92 -7.40 2.49
CA LYS A 113 -4.20 -7.70 3.71
C LYS A 113 -3.27 -6.55 4.03
N ILE A 114 -3.33 -6.07 5.27
CA ILE A 114 -2.40 -5.07 5.79
C ILE A 114 -1.54 -5.74 6.85
N GLU A 115 -0.26 -5.88 6.55
CA GLU A 115 0.75 -6.36 7.49
C GLU A 115 1.35 -5.18 8.26
N GLY A 116 1.45 -5.31 9.59
CA GLY A 116 2.16 -4.34 10.40
C GLY A 116 1.58 -2.92 10.32
N TYR A 117 2.47 -1.93 10.32
CA TYR A 117 2.17 -0.54 10.00
C TYR A 117 2.26 -0.34 8.49
N GLY A 118 1.15 -0.58 7.81
CA GLY A 118 1.09 -0.60 6.35
C GLY A 118 -0.15 0.11 5.82
N ALA A 119 -0.12 0.38 4.53
CA ALA A 119 -1.24 0.98 3.82
C ALA A 119 -1.38 0.36 2.43
N VAL A 120 -2.63 0.30 1.97
CA VAL A 120 -3.01 -0.19 0.65
C VAL A 120 -3.89 0.85 -0.03
N LEU A 121 -3.48 1.28 -1.21
CA LEU A 121 -4.28 2.12 -2.10
C LEU A 121 -4.80 1.25 -3.26
N ILE A 122 -6.12 1.17 -3.39
CA ILE A 122 -6.79 0.48 -4.49
C ILE A 122 -7.43 1.54 -5.37
N THR A 123 -7.07 1.58 -6.65
CA THR A 123 -7.68 2.45 -7.65
C THR A 123 -8.50 1.62 -8.63
N LEU A 124 -9.73 2.03 -8.89
CA LEU A 124 -10.57 1.47 -9.95
C LEU A 124 -10.74 2.56 -11.01
N GLN A 125 -10.12 2.37 -12.17
CA GLN A 125 -10.18 3.31 -13.29
C GLN A 125 -11.04 2.73 -14.40
N LYS A 126 -12.06 3.48 -14.84
CA LYS A 126 -12.97 3.06 -15.93
C LYS A 126 -12.14 2.76 -17.18
N VAL A 127 -12.33 1.57 -17.75
CA VAL A 127 -11.63 1.20 -18.98
C VAL A 127 -12.23 1.95 -20.16
N GLN A 128 -11.38 2.67 -20.90
CA GLN A 128 -11.75 3.22 -22.19
C GLN A 128 -11.80 2.07 -23.20
N LYS A 129 -13.00 1.71 -23.64
CA LYS A 129 -13.17 0.76 -24.74
C LYS A 129 -12.98 1.51 -26.04
N HIS A 130 -12.02 1.10 -26.86
CA HIS A 130 -11.93 1.58 -28.23
C HIS A 130 -13.11 1.01 -29.02
N LEU A 131 -13.84 1.86 -29.74
CA LEU A 131 -14.87 1.43 -30.69
C LEU A 131 -14.12 0.84 -31.89
N PHE A 132 -14.22 -0.47 -32.08
CA PHE A 132 -13.87 -1.11 -33.34
C PHE A 132 -15.03 -0.96 -34.32
#